data_AF-A0A4U1GR09-F1
#
_entry.id   AF-A0A4U1GR09-F1
#
_cell.length_a   1.000
_cell.length_b   1.000
_cell.length_c   1.000
_cell.angle_alpha   90.00
_cell.angle_beta   90.00
_cell.angle_gamma   90.00
#
_symmetry.space_group_name_H-M   'P 1'
#
loop_
_entity.id
_entity.type
_entity.pdbx_description
1 polymer ?
#
loop_
_entity_poly.entity_id
_entity_poly.type
_entity_poly.pdbx_seq_one_letter_code
_entity_poly.pdbx_strand_id
1 'polypeptide(L)'
;MKSFVALRVFVLLAFLGLVETSNAQPFSVGTKKVLFLGNSITYSGQYITDIEAYCTINYPDQKIEFINMGLPSETVAGLSEPGHADGKFPRPDLHERLDRVMALVKPDLVFACYGMNDGLYMPFDEGRFAKYKEGINWLHDKYVKAGIRIIHVTPPIYDELRGGSKGYAAVLDRYSDWLLAQRSAGWEVADLHYPMKKYLEAHRKVDAAFNIAGFYLAADGVHPAEVGHWIMAKALLLYMGEKQVVSGIDVLAVIKHPKKEELFKLVAQKQSVMKDAWLTAAGHKRPMKAGLPLEEAQKKAAEIDEQISSLMK
;
A
#
# COMPACT_ATOMS: atom_id res chain seq x y z
N MET A 1 73.69 12.69 -44.58
CA MET A 1 72.29 12.83 -44.10
C MET A 1 71.88 11.51 -43.46
N LYS A 2 71.77 11.46 -42.12
CA LYS A 2 71.39 10.24 -41.38
C LYS A 2 70.00 10.44 -40.76
N SER A 3 69.08 9.54 -41.07
CA SER A 3 67.73 9.47 -40.52
C SER A 3 67.75 9.09 -39.03
N PHE A 4 66.90 9.75 -38.24
CA PHE A 4 66.54 9.32 -36.89
C PHE A 4 65.11 8.78 -36.90
N VAL A 5 64.94 7.55 -36.44
CA VAL A 5 63.64 6.90 -36.20
C VAL A 5 63.27 7.15 -34.75
N ALA A 6 62.13 7.80 -34.50
CA ALA A 6 61.57 7.99 -33.17
C ALA A 6 60.44 6.98 -32.94
N LEU A 7 60.67 6.01 -32.05
CA LEU A 7 59.70 5.02 -31.62
C LEU A 7 58.75 5.67 -30.59
N ARG A 8 57.45 5.76 -30.90
CA ARG A 8 56.41 6.19 -29.95
C ARG A 8 55.80 4.97 -29.27
N VAL A 9 55.99 4.86 -27.96
CA VAL A 9 55.30 3.89 -27.11
C VAL A 9 53.97 4.51 -26.66
N PHE A 10 52.86 3.88 -27.02
CA PHE A 10 51.53 4.22 -26.51
C PHE A 10 51.26 3.40 -25.25
N VAL A 11 51.07 4.07 -24.11
CA VAL A 11 50.59 3.45 -22.87
C VAL A 11 49.07 3.57 -22.85
N LEU A 12 48.36 2.44 -22.99
CA LEU A 12 46.92 2.36 -22.77
C LEU A 12 46.65 2.25 -21.26
N LEU A 13 46.09 3.29 -20.66
CA LEU A 13 45.55 3.26 -19.30
C LEU A 13 44.12 2.73 -19.35
N ALA A 14 43.93 1.47 -18.92
CA ALA A 14 42.60 0.89 -18.72
C ALA A 14 42.01 1.44 -17.40
N PHE A 15 41.03 2.35 -17.52
CA PHE A 15 40.18 2.73 -16.40
C PHE A 15 39.20 1.59 -16.12
N LEU A 16 39.46 0.79 -15.08
CA LEU A 16 38.45 -0.05 -14.45
C LEU A 16 37.50 0.88 -13.68
N GLY A 17 36.37 1.21 -14.30
CA GLY A 17 35.25 1.84 -13.60
C GLY A 17 34.68 0.85 -12.59
N LEU A 18 34.85 1.14 -11.30
CA LEU A 18 34.02 0.57 -10.25
C LEU A 18 32.59 1.09 -10.49
N VAL A 19 31.75 0.26 -11.09
CA VAL A 19 30.30 0.48 -11.09
C VAL A 19 29.83 0.11 -9.69
N GLU A 20 29.77 1.08 -8.78
CA GLU A 20 28.92 0.95 -7.61
C GLU A 20 27.48 0.83 -8.12
N THR A 21 26.94 -0.38 -8.15
CA THR A 21 25.51 -0.59 -8.28
C THR A 21 24.86 -0.15 -6.96
N SER A 22 24.75 1.16 -6.76
CA SER A 22 23.74 1.73 -5.89
C SER A 22 22.40 1.32 -6.48
N ASN A 23 21.80 0.25 -5.95
CA ASN A 23 20.39 -0.01 -6.20
C ASN A 23 19.65 1.20 -5.63
N ALA A 24 19.05 2.01 -6.50
CA ALA A 24 18.15 3.07 -6.09
C ALA A 24 17.08 2.42 -5.17
N GLN A 25 16.97 2.92 -3.94
CA GLN A 25 16.06 2.39 -2.94
C GLN A 25 14.68 3.07 -3.08
N PRO A 26 13.58 2.41 -2.68
CA PRO A 26 12.23 2.92 -2.96
C PRO A 26 11.89 4.14 -2.10
N PHE A 27 12.46 4.20 -0.91
CA PHE A 27 12.23 5.25 0.08
C PHE A 27 13.45 6.16 0.19
N SER A 28 13.19 7.43 0.48
CA SER A 28 14.23 8.43 0.68
C SER A 28 15.16 8.06 1.85
N VAL A 29 16.43 8.41 1.73
CA VAL A 29 17.40 8.23 2.82
C VAL A 29 16.89 8.95 4.07
N GLY A 30 16.82 8.22 5.18
CA GLY A 30 16.34 8.74 6.46
C GLY A 30 14.86 8.48 6.76
N THR A 31 14.05 7.97 5.81
CA THR A 31 12.70 7.48 6.13
C THR A 31 12.78 6.39 7.21
N LYS A 32 11.99 6.53 8.28
CA LYS A 32 11.89 5.58 9.39
C LYS A 32 10.49 5.04 9.58
N LYS A 33 9.45 5.82 9.30
CA LYS A 33 8.05 5.42 9.49
C LYS A 33 7.22 5.69 8.25
N VAL A 34 6.66 4.61 7.70
CA VAL A 34 5.72 4.64 6.57
C VAL A 34 4.36 4.22 7.07
N LEU A 35 3.40 5.14 7.06
CA LEU A 35 2.05 4.93 7.54
C LEU A 35 1.10 4.56 6.40
N PHE A 36 0.28 3.53 6.58
CA PHE A 36 -0.82 3.19 5.68
C PHE A 36 -2.16 3.51 6.35
N LEU A 37 -2.89 4.46 5.78
CA LEU A 37 -4.26 4.81 6.14
C LEU A 37 -5.24 4.21 5.15
N GLY A 38 -6.37 3.72 5.66
CA GLY A 38 -7.44 3.21 4.82
C GLY A 38 -8.49 2.45 5.63
N ASN A 39 -9.28 1.65 4.92
CA ASN A 39 -10.41 0.90 5.49
C ASN A 39 -10.07 -0.57 5.80
N SER A 40 -11.05 -1.47 5.66
CA SER A 40 -10.92 -2.92 5.90
C SER A 40 -9.88 -3.60 5.01
N ILE A 41 -9.65 -3.12 3.79
CA ILE A 41 -8.65 -3.69 2.88
C ILE A 41 -7.24 -3.36 3.38
N THR A 42 -7.04 -2.14 3.87
CA THR A 42 -5.82 -1.73 4.57
C THR A 42 -5.65 -2.49 5.88
N TYR A 43 -6.73 -2.65 6.66
CA TYR A 43 -6.70 -3.44 7.89
C TYR A 43 -6.35 -4.91 7.64
N SER A 44 -6.82 -5.53 6.56
CA SER A 44 -6.39 -6.89 6.19
C SER A 44 -4.89 -6.93 5.92
N GLY A 45 -4.39 -5.96 5.16
CA GLY A 45 -2.99 -5.54 5.23
C GLY A 45 -1.97 -6.43 4.53
N GLN A 46 -2.38 -7.50 3.82
CA GLN A 46 -1.42 -8.40 3.17
C GLN A 46 -0.51 -7.65 2.18
N TYR A 47 -1.02 -6.65 1.45
CA TYR A 47 -0.18 -5.84 0.56
C TYR A 47 0.89 -5.02 1.31
N ILE A 48 0.64 -4.66 2.58
CA ILE A 48 1.60 -3.96 3.44
C ILE A 48 2.67 -4.95 3.90
N THR A 49 2.26 -6.16 4.29
CA THR A 49 3.18 -7.26 4.60
C THR A 49 4.09 -7.57 3.42
N ASP A 50 3.57 -7.61 2.19
CA ASP A 50 4.36 -7.85 0.98
C ASP A 50 5.40 -6.75 0.75
N ILE A 51 5.01 -5.48 0.94
CA ILE A 51 5.92 -4.33 0.82
C ILE A 51 6.99 -4.37 1.92
N GLU A 52 6.62 -4.61 3.18
CA GLU A 52 7.58 -4.68 4.29
C GLU A 52 8.56 -5.83 4.08
N ALA A 53 8.08 -7.03 3.71
CA ALA A 53 8.95 -8.17 3.45
C ALA A 53 9.93 -7.88 2.31
N TYR A 54 9.42 -7.31 1.21
CA TYR A 54 10.25 -6.91 0.09
C TYR A 54 11.36 -5.93 0.51
N CYS A 55 11.01 -4.88 1.26
CA CYS A 55 11.95 -3.84 1.64
C CYS A 55 12.93 -4.31 2.72
N THR A 56 12.45 -5.05 3.73
CA THR A 56 13.28 -5.58 4.81
C THR A 56 14.35 -6.52 4.29
N ILE A 57 14.02 -7.33 3.27
CA ILE A 57 14.93 -8.35 2.75
C ILE A 57 15.88 -7.78 1.69
N ASN A 58 15.41 -6.89 0.81
CA ASN A 58 16.26 -6.30 -0.22
C ASN A 58 17.07 -5.08 0.25
N TYR A 59 16.60 -4.39 1.30
CA TYR A 59 17.22 -3.17 1.85
C TYR A 59 17.35 -3.21 3.38
N PRO A 60 18.04 -4.21 3.95
CA PRO A 60 18.08 -4.46 5.40
C PRO A 60 18.62 -3.27 6.23
N ASP A 61 19.44 -2.41 5.63
CA ASP A 61 20.03 -1.25 6.32
C ASP A 61 19.06 -0.07 6.50
N GLN A 62 17.97 0.01 5.73
CA GLN A 62 17.04 1.15 5.84
C GLN A 62 16.30 1.18 7.18
N LYS A 63 15.95 0.00 7.71
CA LYS A 63 15.21 -0.20 8.97
C LYS A 63 13.97 0.69 9.07
N ILE A 64 13.05 0.52 8.12
CA ILE A 64 11.78 1.24 8.05
C ILE A 64 10.71 0.45 8.81
N GLU A 65 9.92 1.13 9.64
CA GLU A 65 8.70 0.60 10.22
C GLU A 65 7.51 0.90 9.30
N PHE A 66 6.83 -0.14 8.84
CA PHE A 66 5.62 -0.05 8.04
C PHE A 66 4.40 -0.20 8.95
N ILE A 67 3.62 0.87 9.11
CA ILE A 67 2.59 0.99 10.13
C ILE A 67 1.21 0.90 9.48
N ASN A 68 0.49 -0.18 9.78
CA ASN A 68 -0.88 -0.37 9.32
C ASN A 68 -1.88 0.32 10.27
N MET A 69 -2.53 1.37 9.77
CA MET A 69 -3.58 2.12 10.46
C MET A 69 -4.96 1.95 9.79
N GLY A 70 -5.18 0.87 9.04
CA GLY A 70 -6.48 0.60 8.42
C GLY A 70 -7.57 0.36 9.47
N LEU A 71 -8.75 0.99 9.31
CA LEU A 71 -9.90 0.77 10.20
C LEU A 71 -11.09 0.22 9.40
N PRO A 72 -11.61 -0.98 9.69
CA PRO A 72 -12.70 -1.55 8.88
C PRO A 72 -13.95 -0.67 8.83
N SER A 73 -14.59 -0.63 7.66
CA SER A 73 -15.74 0.23 7.33
C SER A 73 -15.47 1.74 7.27
N GLU A 74 -14.26 2.22 7.60
CA GLU A 74 -13.96 3.65 7.67
C GLU A 74 -14.16 4.36 6.32
N THR A 75 -14.62 5.61 6.39
CA THR A 75 -14.71 6.56 5.27
C THR A 75 -13.82 7.77 5.55
N VAL A 76 -13.33 8.39 4.49
CA VAL A 76 -12.75 9.74 4.56
C VAL A 76 -13.81 10.81 4.29
N ALA A 77 -14.90 10.44 3.61
CA ALA A 77 -16.03 11.32 3.35
C ALA A 77 -16.89 11.64 4.60
N GLY A 78 -16.68 10.91 5.70
CA GLY A 78 -17.50 11.04 6.92
C GLY A 78 -18.95 10.58 6.74
N LEU A 79 -19.22 9.74 5.74
CA LEU A 79 -20.56 9.29 5.39
C LEU A 79 -20.89 7.93 6.01
N SER A 80 -22.16 7.74 6.36
CA SER A 80 -22.72 6.46 6.77
C SER A 80 -24.15 6.32 6.26
N GLU A 81 -24.48 5.16 5.70
CA GLU A 81 -25.84 4.79 5.34
C GLU A 81 -26.68 4.46 6.59
N PRO A 82 -28.01 4.69 6.56
CA PRO A 82 -28.91 4.19 7.58
C PRO A 82 -28.80 2.66 7.71
N GLY A 83 -28.76 2.17 8.95
CA GLY A 83 -28.71 0.73 9.22
C GLY A 83 -27.35 0.06 9.02
N HIS A 84 -26.26 0.82 8.82
CA HIS A 84 -24.91 0.25 8.76
C HIS A 84 -24.64 -0.72 9.93
N ALA A 85 -24.03 -1.87 9.62
CA ALA A 85 -23.75 -2.94 10.59
C ALA A 85 -24.99 -3.37 11.40
N ASP A 86 -26.13 -3.58 10.72
CA ASP A 86 -27.43 -3.91 11.32
C ASP A 86 -27.89 -2.87 12.36
N GLY A 87 -27.52 -1.60 12.15
CA GLY A 87 -27.81 -0.49 13.06
C GLY A 87 -26.95 -0.46 14.33
N LYS A 88 -25.93 -1.32 14.47
CA LYS A 88 -25.09 -1.37 15.67
C LYS A 88 -24.21 -0.14 15.83
N PHE A 89 -23.69 0.41 14.73
CA PHE A 89 -22.86 1.62 14.73
C PHE A 89 -22.80 2.22 13.32
N PRO A 90 -22.63 3.56 13.17
CA PRO A 90 -22.38 4.18 11.87
C PRO A 90 -20.99 3.80 11.35
N ARG A 91 -20.73 3.98 10.05
CA ARG A 91 -19.37 3.85 9.51
C ARG A 91 -18.40 4.72 10.30
N PRO A 92 -17.20 4.22 10.65
CA PRO A 92 -16.16 5.06 11.23
C PRO A 92 -15.78 6.19 10.28
N ASP A 93 -15.40 7.33 10.86
CA ASP A 93 -15.00 8.53 10.15
C ASP A 93 -13.54 8.84 10.49
N LEU A 94 -12.68 8.96 9.47
CA LEU A 94 -11.26 9.27 9.68
C LEU A 94 -11.06 10.59 10.45
N HIS A 95 -11.95 11.58 10.26
CA HIS A 95 -11.91 12.85 11.00
C HIS A 95 -11.91 12.66 12.51
N GLU A 96 -12.48 11.56 13.01
CA GLU A 96 -12.58 11.26 14.43
C GLU A 96 -11.22 10.95 15.07
N ARG A 97 -10.29 10.34 14.33
CA ARG A 97 -9.05 9.80 14.89
C ARG A 97 -7.75 10.32 14.28
N LEU A 98 -7.79 10.98 13.12
CA LEU A 98 -6.58 11.34 12.38
C LEU A 98 -5.57 12.13 13.23
N ASP A 99 -6.01 13.15 13.99
CA ASP A 99 -5.09 13.98 14.78
C ASP A 99 -4.35 13.15 15.84
N ARG A 100 -5.03 12.15 16.45
CA ARG A 100 -4.38 11.21 17.39
C ARG A 100 -3.40 10.28 16.68
N VAL A 101 -3.77 9.78 15.50
CA VAL A 101 -2.87 8.94 14.67
C VAL A 101 -1.61 9.71 14.29
N MET A 102 -1.74 10.95 13.80
CA MET A 102 -0.61 11.80 13.42
C MET A 102 0.32 12.07 14.61
N ALA A 103 -0.25 12.44 15.77
CA ALA A 103 0.52 12.73 16.98
C ALA A 103 1.26 11.50 17.53
N LEU A 104 0.61 10.33 17.46
CA LEU A 104 1.15 9.06 17.95
C LEU A 104 2.25 8.51 17.02
N VAL A 105 1.99 8.45 15.72
CA VAL A 105 2.88 7.80 14.76
C VAL A 105 4.06 8.71 14.39
N LYS A 106 3.79 9.99 14.11
CA LYS A 106 4.74 10.95 13.51
C LYS A 106 5.43 10.37 12.26
N PRO A 107 4.66 10.09 11.19
CA PRO A 107 5.18 9.41 10.01
C PRO A 107 6.06 10.33 9.17
N ASP A 108 7.03 9.75 8.46
CA ASP A 108 7.82 10.45 7.43
C ASP A 108 7.11 10.41 6.07
N LEU A 109 6.34 9.34 5.83
CA LEU A 109 5.58 9.11 4.62
C LEU A 109 4.23 8.47 4.94
N VAL A 110 3.19 8.87 4.22
CA VAL A 110 1.84 8.31 4.33
C VAL A 110 1.36 7.80 2.98
N PHE A 111 0.84 6.58 2.94
CA PHE A 111 -0.03 6.08 1.89
C PHE A 111 -1.49 6.13 2.36
N ALA A 112 -2.35 6.80 1.62
CA ALA A 112 -3.78 6.94 1.96
C ALA A 112 -4.67 6.30 0.90
N CYS A 113 -5.38 5.23 1.26
CA CYS A 113 -6.26 4.47 0.36
C CYS A 113 -7.72 4.51 0.84
N TYR A 114 -8.51 5.43 0.26
CA TYR A 114 -9.94 5.62 0.55
C TYR A 114 -10.76 5.72 -0.74
N GLY A 115 -12.06 5.41 -0.65
CA GLY A 115 -13.00 5.43 -1.77
C GLY A 115 -14.00 4.27 -1.73
N MET A 116 -13.56 3.06 -1.36
CA MET A 116 -14.39 1.84 -1.38
C MET A 116 -15.67 1.94 -0.53
N ASN A 117 -15.62 2.64 0.62
CA ASN A 117 -16.79 2.81 1.48
C ASN A 117 -17.51 4.15 1.25
N ASP A 118 -16.82 5.12 0.65
CA ASP A 118 -17.23 6.53 0.59
C ASP A 118 -18.41 6.77 -0.36
N GLY A 119 -18.64 5.86 -1.32
CA GLY A 119 -19.85 5.84 -2.15
C GLY A 119 -21.02 5.05 -1.55
N LEU A 120 -20.85 4.46 -0.35
CA LEU A 120 -21.85 3.68 0.38
C LEU A 120 -22.45 2.49 -0.39
N TYR A 121 -21.73 1.94 -1.37
CA TYR A 121 -22.23 0.86 -2.24
C TYR A 121 -23.51 1.22 -3.02
N MET A 122 -23.75 2.52 -3.23
CA MET A 122 -24.91 3.05 -3.95
C MET A 122 -24.52 3.52 -5.35
N PRO A 123 -25.49 3.67 -6.28
CA PRO A 123 -25.23 4.31 -7.58
C PRO A 123 -24.56 5.68 -7.42
N PHE A 124 -23.90 6.14 -8.48
CA PHE A 124 -23.22 7.44 -8.46
C PHE A 124 -24.18 8.56 -8.06
N ASP A 125 -23.67 9.46 -7.22
CA ASP A 125 -24.36 10.64 -6.75
C ASP A 125 -23.35 11.76 -6.57
N GLU A 126 -23.68 12.94 -7.07
CA GLU A 126 -22.77 14.09 -7.04
C GLU A 126 -22.50 14.57 -5.61
N GLY A 127 -23.47 14.46 -4.70
CA GLY A 127 -23.32 14.84 -3.30
C GLY A 127 -22.33 13.94 -2.55
N ARG A 128 -22.47 12.62 -2.69
CA ARG A 128 -21.52 11.64 -2.14
C ARG A 128 -20.12 11.83 -2.73
N PHE A 129 -20.04 12.08 -4.03
CA PHE A 129 -18.76 12.34 -4.68
C PHE A 129 -18.12 13.65 -4.20
N ALA A 130 -18.91 14.72 -3.99
CA ALA A 130 -18.42 15.96 -3.40
C ALA A 130 -17.84 15.73 -2.00
N LYS A 131 -18.54 14.96 -1.15
CA LYS A 131 -18.05 14.60 0.19
C LYS A 131 -16.76 13.77 0.17
N TYR A 132 -16.64 12.84 -0.76
CA TYR A 132 -15.37 12.12 -0.98
C TYR A 132 -14.23 13.08 -1.33
N LYS A 133 -14.45 14.00 -2.28
CA LYS A 133 -13.45 15.00 -2.66
C LYS A 133 -13.07 15.91 -1.49
N GLU A 134 -14.05 16.39 -0.72
CA GLU A 134 -13.84 17.20 0.48
C GLU A 134 -12.95 16.46 1.49
N GLY A 135 -13.26 15.20 1.80
CA GLY A 135 -12.48 14.36 2.72
C GLY A 135 -11.05 14.13 2.24
N ILE A 136 -10.85 13.81 0.96
CA ILE A 136 -9.51 13.62 0.39
C ILE A 136 -8.69 14.91 0.43
N ASN A 137 -9.28 16.06 0.06
CA ASN A 137 -8.62 17.37 0.15
C ASN A 137 -8.24 17.71 1.59
N TRP A 138 -9.17 17.50 2.53
CA TRP A 138 -8.90 17.71 3.96
C TRP A 138 -7.74 16.85 4.46
N LEU A 139 -7.71 15.57 4.10
CA LEU A 139 -6.64 14.64 4.48
C LEU A 139 -5.29 15.07 3.89
N HIS A 140 -5.28 15.46 2.61
CA HIS A 140 -4.10 15.98 1.93
C HIS A 140 -3.55 17.21 2.66
N ASP A 141 -4.41 18.21 2.90
CA ASP A 141 -4.06 19.45 3.57
C ASP A 141 -3.50 19.23 4.97
N LYS A 142 -4.07 18.28 5.74
CA LYS A 142 -3.60 17.95 7.09
C LYS A 142 -2.14 17.51 7.08
N TYR A 143 -1.76 16.61 6.17
CA TYR A 143 -0.38 16.14 6.07
C TYR A 143 0.58 17.16 5.45
N VAL A 144 0.16 17.86 4.39
CA VAL A 144 0.98 18.91 3.76
C VAL A 144 1.27 20.04 4.74
N LYS A 145 0.27 20.52 5.49
CA LYS A 145 0.47 21.55 6.53
C LYS A 145 1.40 21.10 7.65
N ALA A 146 1.44 19.79 7.94
CA ALA A 146 2.36 19.20 8.90
C ALA A 146 3.78 18.96 8.32
N GLY A 147 4.02 19.27 7.03
CA GLY A 147 5.29 19.00 6.36
C GLY A 147 5.57 17.52 6.12
N ILE A 148 4.53 16.68 6.14
CA ILE A 148 4.63 15.24 5.98
C ILE A 148 4.25 14.87 4.55
N ARG A 149 5.08 14.05 3.90
CA ARG A 149 4.83 13.55 2.55
C ARG A 149 3.63 12.60 2.55
N ILE A 150 2.66 12.84 1.66
CA ILE A 150 1.50 11.99 1.47
C ILE A 150 1.39 11.55 0.01
N ILE A 151 1.24 10.24 -0.20
CA ILE A 151 0.90 9.60 -1.47
C ILE A 151 -0.54 9.11 -1.35
N HIS A 152 -1.43 9.68 -2.16
CA HIS A 152 -2.78 9.15 -2.28
C HIS A 152 -2.77 7.87 -3.12
N VAL A 153 -3.62 6.93 -2.77
CA VAL A 153 -3.70 5.63 -3.42
C VAL A 153 -5.12 5.45 -3.90
N THR A 154 -5.32 5.23 -5.21
CA THR A 154 -6.66 5.02 -5.77
C THR A 154 -7.33 3.81 -5.10
N PRO A 155 -8.65 3.84 -4.84
CA PRO A 155 -9.34 2.70 -4.25
C PRO A 155 -9.22 1.46 -5.16
N PRO A 156 -9.13 0.25 -4.59
CA PRO A 156 -9.18 -0.98 -5.37
C PRO A 156 -10.53 -1.13 -6.09
N ILE A 157 -10.61 -2.03 -7.06
CA ILE A 157 -11.84 -2.28 -7.81
C ILE A 157 -12.93 -2.89 -6.92
N TYR A 158 -14.18 -2.59 -7.26
CA TYR A 158 -15.33 -3.34 -6.78
C TYR A 158 -15.77 -4.34 -7.85
N ASP A 159 -15.91 -5.60 -7.47
CA ASP A 159 -16.40 -6.63 -8.38
C ASP A 159 -17.91 -6.83 -8.21
N GLU A 160 -18.68 -6.21 -9.11
CA GLU A 160 -20.15 -6.29 -9.12
C GLU A 160 -20.69 -7.71 -9.33
N LEU A 161 -19.96 -8.59 -10.02
CA LEU A 161 -20.41 -9.98 -10.21
C LEU A 161 -20.42 -10.76 -8.89
N ARG A 162 -19.64 -10.31 -7.91
CA ARG A 162 -19.50 -10.94 -6.60
C ARG A 162 -20.23 -10.17 -5.50
N GLY A 163 -20.07 -8.86 -5.46
CA GLY A 163 -20.60 -8.03 -4.38
C GLY A 163 -22.06 -7.59 -4.56
N GLY A 164 -22.62 -7.66 -5.78
CA GLY A 164 -24.04 -7.43 -6.05
C GLY A 164 -24.51 -5.96 -6.13
N SER A 165 -23.69 -4.98 -5.76
CA SER A 165 -24.05 -3.55 -5.83
C SER A 165 -23.87 -3.01 -7.26
N LYS A 166 -24.93 -3.10 -8.06
CA LYS A 166 -24.93 -2.72 -9.47
C LYS A 166 -24.55 -1.25 -9.67
N GLY A 167 -23.62 -1.00 -10.60
CA GLY A 167 -23.12 0.33 -10.94
C GLY A 167 -22.04 0.87 -10.01
N TYR A 168 -21.69 0.16 -8.92
CA TYR A 168 -20.70 0.63 -7.96
C TYR A 168 -19.25 0.54 -8.47
N ALA A 169 -18.94 -0.38 -9.39
CA ALA A 169 -17.63 -0.40 -10.04
C ALA A 169 -17.37 0.92 -10.78
N ALA A 170 -18.39 1.45 -11.47
CA ALA A 170 -18.30 2.74 -12.17
C ALA A 170 -18.19 3.94 -11.22
N VAL A 171 -18.67 3.83 -9.97
CA VAL A 171 -18.41 4.85 -8.94
C VAL A 171 -16.93 4.88 -8.59
N LEU A 172 -16.32 3.71 -8.38
CA LEU A 172 -14.89 3.63 -8.06
C LEU A 172 -13.98 3.99 -9.24
N ASP A 173 -14.41 3.75 -10.48
CA ASP A 173 -13.76 4.31 -11.68
C ASP A 173 -13.68 5.84 -11.57
N ARG A 174 -14.83 6.51 -11.36
CA ARG A 174 -14.90 7.98 -11.26
C ARG A 174 -14.08 8.55 -10.11
N TYR A 175 -14.09 7.88 -8.96
CA TYR A 175 -13.33 8.32 -7.79
C TYR A 175 -11.82 8.21 -8.07
N SER A 176 -11.40 7.12 -8.73
CA SER A 176 -10.01 6.89 -9.14
C SER A 176 -9.56 7.88 -10.21
N ASP A 177 -10.37 8.12 -11.25
CA ASP A 177 -10.11 9.11 -12.30
C ASP A 177 -9.87 10.51 -11.73
N TRP A 178 -10.76 10.94 -10.83
CA TRP A 178 -10.61 12.25 -10.18
C TRP A 178 -9.36 12.34 -9.32
N LEU A 179 -9.04 11.29 -8.56
CA LEU A 179 -7.84 11.26 -7.72
C LEU A 179 -6.57 11.32 -8.60
N LEU A 180 -6.52 10.54 -9.68
CA LEU A 180 -5.40 10.55 -10.62
C LEU A 180 -5.21 11.91 -11.30
N ALA A 181 -6.31 12.62 -11.59
CA ALA A 181 -6.25 13.97 -12.16
C ALA A 181 -5.52 14.98 -11.24
N GLN A 182 -5.47 14.73 -9.92
CA GLN A 182 -4.77 15.62 -8.97
C GLN A 182 -3.25 15.63 -9.17
N ARG A 183 -2.67 14.67 -9.91
CA ARG A 183 -1.26 14.73 -10.33
C ARG A 183 -0.93 16.01 -11.10
N SER A 184 -1.90 16.57 -11.85
CA SER A 184 -1.73 17.85 -12.55
C SER A 184 -1.59 19.05 -11.60
N ALA A 185 -2.10 18.92 -10.37
CA ALA A 185 -1.92 19.88 -9.28
C ALA A 185 -0.66 19.58 -8.43
N GLY A 186 0.22 18.68 -8.89
CA GLY A 186 1.45 18.32 -8.21
C GLY A 186 1.29 17.30 -7.09
N TRP A 187 0.12 16.69 -6.93
CA TRP A 187 -0.09 15.65 -5.91
C TRP A 187 0.58 14.34 -6.30
N GLU A 188 1.10 13.63 -5.30
CA GLU A 188 1.53 12.25 -5.46
C GLU A 188 0.32 11.32 -5.36
N VAL A 189 0.11 10.52 -6.42
CA VAL A 189 -1.01 9.60 -6.50
C VAL A 189 -0.53 8.29 -7.12
N ALA A 190 -0.63 7.18 -6.41
CA ALA A 190 -0.34 5.83 -6.90
C ALA A 190 -1.62 5.15 -7.40
N ASP A 191 -1.55 4.52 -8.57
CA ASP A 191 -2.69 3.83 -9.21
C ASP A 191 -2.68 2.34 -8.87
N LEU A 192 -3.65 1.90 -8.07
CA LEU A 192 -3.98 0.49 -7.85
C LEU A 192 -5.17 0.04 -8.70
N HIS A 193 -6.08 0.98 -8.99
CA HIS A 193 -7.40 0.69 -9.51
C HIS A 193 -7.32 0.04 -10.90
N TYR A 194 -6.66 0.70 -11.85
CA TYR A 194 -6.61 0.21 -13.22
C TYR A 194 -5.71 -1.02 -13.42
N PRO A 195 -4.57 -1.18 -12.71
CA PRO A 195 -3.85 -2.45 -12.69
C PRO A 195 -4.73 -3.63 -12.24
N MET A 196 -5.50 -3.47 -11.17
CA MET A 196 -6.43 -4.51 -10.69
C MET A 196 -7.56 -4.76 -11.68
N LYS A 197 -8.17 -3.69 -12.23
CA LYS A 197 -9.24 -3.78 -13.23
C LYS A 197 -8.80 -4.55 -14.47
N LYS A 198 -7.65 -4.17 -15.02
CA LYS A 198 -7.04 -4.82 -16.19
C LYS A 198 -6.79 -6.30 -15.94
N TYR A 199 -6.30 -6.66 -14.75
CA TYR A 199 -6.04 -8.06 -14.39
C TYR A 199 -7.34 -8.87 -14.32
N LEU A 200 -8.37 -8.35 -13.62
CA LEU A 200 -9.68 -9.00 -13.51
C LEU A 200 -10.32 -9.20 -14.88
N GLU A 201 -10.34 -8.16 -15.72
CA GLU A 201 -10.93 -8.20 -17.06
C GLU A 201 -10.20 -9.17 -18.00
N ALA A 202 -8.88 -9.26 -17.92
CA ALA A 202 -8.10 -10.21 -18.72
C ALA A 202 -8.46 -11.66 -18.39
N HIS A 203 -8.57 -11.99 -17.10
CA HIS A 203 -8.97 -13.35 -16.68
C HIS A 203 -10.43 -13.64 -17.03
N ARG A 204 -11.31 -12.65 -16.95
CA ARG A 204 -12.71 -12.81 -17.37
C ARG A 204 -12.86 -13.06 -18.86
N LYS A 205 -12.00 -12.50 -19.70
CA LYS A 205 -11.98 -12.81 -21.14
C LYS A 205 -11.61 -14.28 -21.38
N VAL A 206 -10.70 -14.83 -20.59
CA VAL A 206 -10.35 -16.26 -20.62
C VAL A 206 -11.55 -17.10 -20.16
N ASP A 207 -12.13 -16.79 -19.00
CA ASP A 207 -13.31 -17.46 -18.47
C ASP A 207 -14.48 -17.48 -19.47
N ALA A 208 -14.74 -16.34 -20.11
CA ALA A 208 -15.81 -16.22 -21.11
C ALA A 208 -15.60 -17.14 -22.33
N ALA A 209 -14.35 -17.41 -22.72
CA ALA A 209 -14.04 -18.33 -23.82
C ALA A 209 -14.45 -19.78 -23.50
N PHE A 210 -14.62 -20.11 -22.21
CA PHE A 210 -15.08 -21.41 -21.72
C PHE A 210 -16.50 -21.37 -21.15
N ASN A 211 -17.24 -20.26 -21.31
CA ASN A 211 -18.57 -20.05 -20.73
C ASN A 211 -18.61 -20.23 -19.20
N ILE A 212 -17.54 -19.84 -18.51
CA ILE A 212 -17.47 -19.83 -17.04
C ILE A 212 -17.36 -18.40 -16.50
N ALA A 213 -17.58 -18.25 -15.20
CA ALA A 213 -17.35 -17.01 -14.45
C ALA A 213 -16.71 -17.36 -13.09
N GLY A 214 -15.54 -18.00 -13.17
CA GLY A 214 -14.84 -18.58 -12.03
C GLY A 214 -13.89 -17.61 -11.35
N PHE A 215 -13.21 -16.77 -12.13
CA PHE A 215 -12.17 -15.90 -11.63
C PHE A 215 -12.75 -14.70 -10.85
N TYR A 216 -12.09 -14.37 -9.75
CA TYR A 216 -12.33 -13.19 -8.94
C TYR A 216 -11.05 -12.79 -8.21
N LEU A 217 -10.88 -11.49 -7.96
CA LEU A 217 -9.86 -11.02 -7.02
C LEU A 217 -10.39 -11.01 -5.58
N ALA A 218 -11.69 -10.80 -5.39
CA ALA A 218 -12.38 -10.75 -4.11
C ALA A 218 -13.65 -11.60 -4.17
N ALA A 219 -13.79 -12.58 -3.28
CA ALA A 219 -14.94 -13.49 -3.28
C ALA A 219 -16.27 -12.78 -2.96
N ASP A 220 -16.21 -11.74 -2.14
CA ASP A 220 -17.33 -10.86 -1.78
C ASP A 220 -17.40 -9.59 -2.64
N GLY A 221 -16.51 -9.48 -3.62
CA GLY A 221 -16.35 -8.33 -4.51
C GLY A 221 -15.71 -7.09 -3.90
N VAL A 222 -15.27 -7.14 -2.64
CA VAL A 222 -14.68 -6.01 -1.91
C VAL A 222 -13.26 -6.31 -1.43
N HIS A 223 -13.06 -7.44 -0.73
CA HIS A 223 -11.81 -7.75 -0.04
C HIS A 223 -10.93 -8.66 -0.90
N PRO A 224 -9.84 -8.14 -1.49
CA PRO A 224 -9.00 -8.95 -2.36
C PRO A 224 -8.32 -10.09 -1.59
N ALA A 225 -8.18 -11.24 -2.24
CA ALA A 225 -7.34 -12.34 -1.77
C ALA A 225 -5.85 -12.05 -2.09
N GLU A 226 -4.99 -13.06 -1.89
CA GLU A 226 -3.53 -12.96 -2.05
C GLU A 226 -3.11 -12.34 -3.39
N VAL A 227 -3.65 -12.81 -4.52
CA VAL A 227 -3.34 -12.26 -5.85
C VAL A 227 -3.70 -10.78 -5.95
N GLY A 228 -4.85 -10.39 -5.40
CA GLY A 228 -5.27 -8.98 -5.40
C GLY A 228 -4.38 -8.11 -4.53
N HIS A 229 -4.01 -8.59 -3.34
CA HIS A 229 -3.06 -7.91 -2.47
C HIS A 229 -1.67 -7.79 -3.09
N TRP A 230 -1.20 -8.80 -3.81
CA TRP A 230 0.05 -8.71 -4.55
C TRP A 230 0.00 -7.65 -5.66
N ILE A 231 -1.09 -7.57 -6.43
CA ILE A 231 -1.25 -6.51 -7.46
C ILE A 231 -1.17 -5.14 -6.80
N MET A 232 -1.78 -4.97 -5.61
CA MET A 232 -1.70 -3.73 -4.84
C MET A 232 -0.26 -3.42 -4.42
N ALA A 233 0.43 -4.38 -3.80
CA ALA A 233 1.81 -4.23 -3.35
C ALA A 233 2.75 -3.90 -4.52
N LYS A 234 2.64 -4.65 -5.61
CA LYS A 234 3.40 -4.46 -6.84
C LYS A 234 3.20 -3.07 -7.43
N ALA A 235 1.98 -2.57 -7.49
CA ALA A 235 1.70 -1.23 -8.01
C ALA A 235 2.34 -0.13 -7.14
N LEU A 236 2.33 -0.26 -5.81
CA LEU A 236 3.01 0.68 -4.92
C LEU A 236 4.54 0.58 -5.03
N LEU A 237 5.10 -0.62 -5.06
CA LEU A 237 6.54 -0.83 -5.25
C LEU A 237 7.03 -0.24 -6.57
N LEU A 238 6.28 -0.44 -7.67
CA LEU A 238 6.58 0.18 -8.96
C LEU A 238 6.47 1.70 -8.93
N TYR A 239 5.46 2.25 -8.25
CA TYR A 239 5.32 3.69 -8.04
C TYR A 239 6.53 4.27 -7.29
N MET A 240 7.07 3.52 -6.32
CA MET A 240 8.26 3.89 -5.56
C MET A 240 9.58 3.60 -6.31
N GLY A 241 9.54 3.06 -7.53
CA GLY A 241 10.70 2.89 -8.40
C GLY A 241 11.29 1.48 -8.49
N GLU A 242 10.69 0.48 -7.82
CA GLU A 242 11.18 -0.91 -7.80
C GLU A 242 10.86 -1.66 -9.11
N LYS A 243 11.58 -1.35 -10.18
CA LYS A 243 11.35 -1.93 -11.52
C LYS A 243 11.53 -3.45 -11.58
N GLN A 244 12.28 -4.03 -10.66
CA GLN A 244 12.53 -5.47 -10.58
C GLN A 244 11.28 -6.28 -10.20
N VAL A 245 10.22 -5.66 -9.65
CA VAL A 245 8.99 -6.40 -9.32
C VAL A 245 8.06 -6.61 -10.53
N VAL A 246 8.34 -6.00 -11.69
CA VAL A 246 7.48 -6.07 -12.90
C VAL A 246 7.17 -7.51 -13.31
N SER A 247 8.14 -8.43 -13.25
CA SER A 247 7.96 -9.83 -13.65
C SER A 247 7.49 -10.75 -12.52
N GLY A 248 7.33 -10.23 -11.30
CA GLY A 248 6.92 -11.01 -10.13
C GLY A 248 5.47 -11.47 -10.21
N ILE A 249 5.26 -12.77 -10.01
CA ILE A 249 3.92 -13.38 -9.86
C ILE A 249 3.38 -13.25 -8.42
N ASP A 250 4.28 -13.11 -7.44
CA ASP A 250 4.03 -12.83 -6.04
C ASP A 250 5.28 -12.18 -5.40
N VAL A 251 5.21 -11.84 -4.12
CA VAL A 251 6.30 -11.23 -3.36
C VAL A 251 7.51 -12.17 -3.18
N LEU A 252 7.29 -13.47 -2.99
CA LEU A 252 8.36 -14.44 -2.81
C LEU A 252 9.12 -14.67 -4.12
N ALA A 253 8.45 -14.56 -5.27
CA ALA A 253 9.06 -14.69 -6.59
C ALA A 253 10.05 -13.55 -6.90
N VAL A 254 9.85 -12.36 -6.31
CA VAL A 254 10.74 -11.20 -6.53
C VAL A 254 11.85 -11.07 -5.51
N ILE A 255 11.80 -11.84 -4.42
CA ILE A 255 12.83 -11.87 -3.37
C ILE A 255 13.81 -13.00 -3.67
N LYS A 256 15.11 -12.66 -3.70
CA LYS A 256 16.20 -13.59 -4.05
C LYS A 256 16.88 -14.24 -2.84
N HIS A 257 16.37 -14.04 -1.63
CA HIS A 257 16.93 -14.61 -0.40
C HIS A 257 16.53 -16.09 -0.23
N PRO A 258 17.45 -17.00 0.15
CA PRO A 258 17.15 -18.43 0.29
C PRO A 258 16.16 -18.75 1.42
N LYS A 259 16.03 -17.89 2.43
CA LYS A 259 15.10 -18.03 3.57
C LYS A 259 13.85 -17.14 3.45
N LYS A 260 13.51 -16.68 2.26
CA LYS A 260 12.44 -15.68 2.04
C LYS A 260 11.09 -16.10 2.61
N GLU A 261 10.75 -17.38 2.60
CA GLU A 261 9.50 -17.91 3.15
C GLU A 261 9.45 -17.78 4.67
N GLU A 262 10.56 -18.08 5.36
CA GLU A 262 10.68 -17.94 6.82
C GLU A 262 10.64 -16.46 7.23
N LEU A 263 11.39 -15.62 6.51
CA LEU A 263 11.43 -14.18 6.75
C LEU A 263 10.05 -13.55 6.53
N PHE A 264 9.34 -13.92 5.47
CA PHE A 264 8.00 -13.41 5.19
C PHE A 264 7.01 -13.79 6.31
N LYS A 265 7.07 -15.02 6.85
CA LYS A 265 6.23 -15.43 7.98
C LYS A 265 6.47 -14.57 9.21
N LEU A 266 7.73 -14.24 9.51
CA LEU A 266 8.09 -13.36 10.63
C LEU A 266 7.54 -11.95 10.42
N VAL A 267 7.69 -11.39 9.22
CA VAL A 267 7.11 -10.07 8.87
C VAL A 267 5.58 -10.07 9.01
N ALA A 268 4.92 -11.12 8.51
CA ALA A 268 3.46 -11.26 8.65
C ALA A 268 3.02 -11.37 10.12
N GLN A 269 3.76 -12.11 10.95
CA GLN A 269 3.51 -12.21 12.39
C GLN A 269 3.65 -10.85 13.07
N LYS A 270 4.71 -10.10 12.76
CA LYS A 270 4.94 -8.75 13.28
C LYS A 270 3.80 -7.80 12.89
N GLN A 271 3.41 -7.78 11.61
CA GLN A 271 2.28 -6.97 11.13
C GLN A 271 0.97 -7.30 11.87
N SER A 272 0.69 -8.60 12.07
CA SER A 272 -0.52 -9.06 12.76
C SER A 272 -0.59 -8.54 14.21
N VAL A 273 0.52 -8.58 14.94
CA VAL A 273 0.59 -8.06 16.33
C VAL A 273 0.53 -6.53 16.36
N MET A 274 1.32 -5.86 15.53
CA MET A 274 1.51 -4.41 15.61
C MET A 274 0.29 -3.63 15.13
N LYS A 275 -0.41 -4.08 14.08
CA LYS A 275 -1.59 -3.39 13.54
C LYS A 275 -2.65 -3.15 14.61
N ASP A 276 -3.05 -4.18 15.34
CA ASP A 276 -4.12 -4.07 16.33
C ASP A 276 -3.66 -3.24 17.54
N ALA A 277 -2.38 -3.35 17.93
CA ALA A 277 -1.81 -2.55 19.02
C ALA A 277 -1.75 -1.06 18.70
N TRP A 278 -1.33 -0.72 17.47
CA TRP A 278 -1.34 0.64 16.96
C TRP A 278 -2.77 1.21 16.93
N LEU A 279 -3.77 0.44 16.51
CA LEU A 279 -5.17 0.89 16.48
C LEU A 279 -5.74 1.13 17.87
N THR A 280 -5.47 0.21 18.81
CA THR A 280 -5.83 0.39 20.22
C THR A 280 -5.21 1.67 20.79
N ALA A 281 -3.93 1.91 20.53
CA ALA A 281 -3.21 3.06 21.06
C ALA A 281 -3.69 4.39 20.47
N ALA A 282 -4.02 4.43 19.18
CA ALA A 282 -4.59 5.63 18.55
C ALA A 282 -6.03 5.89 19.03
N GLY A 283 -6.77 4.84 19.39
CA GLY A 283 -8.16 4.88 19.81
C GLY A 283 -9.12 5.17 18.66
N HIS A 284 -10.23 4.44 18.62
CA HIS A 284 -11.30 4.63 17.63
C HIS A 284 -12.66 4.27 18.22
N LYS A 285 -13.74 4.77 17.62
CA LYS A 285 -15.12 4.48 18.07
C LYS A 285 -15.72 3.17 17.54
N ARG A 286 -15.06 2.50 16.57
CA ARG A 286 -15.55 1.23 16.01
C ARG A 286 -15.53 0.12 17.06
N PRO A 287 -16.64 -0.61 17.29
CA PRO A 287 -16.63 -1.80 18.14
C PRO A 287 -15.77 -2.92 17.52
N MET A 288 -14.64 -3.25 18.14
CA MET A 288 -13.79 -4.39 17.79
C MET A 288 -12.90 -4.80 18.95
N LYS A 289 -12.32 -5.98 18.86
CA LYS A 289 -11.34 -6.47 19.83
C LYS A 289 -10.11 -5.56 19.81
N ALA A 290 -9.70 -5.12 21.00
CA ALA A 290 -8.46 -4.37 21.18
C ALA A 290 -7.24 -5.29 20.96
N GLY A 291 -6.21 -4.76 20.32
CA GLY A 291 -4.86 -5.34 20.35
C GLY A 291 -4.18 -5.16 21.70
N LEU A 292 -2.95 -5.68 21.80
CA LEU A 292 -2.10 -5.54 22.98
C LEU A 292 -1.80 -4.05 23.28
N PRO A 293 -1.46 -3.70 24.54
CA PRO A 293 -0.84 -2.42 24.83
C PRO A 293 0.38 -2.19 23.93
N LEU A 294 0.55 -0.97 23.41
CA LEU A 294 1.57 -0.68 22.40
C LEU A 294 2.99 -1.06 22.85
N GLU A 295 3.35 -0.79 24.11
CA GLU A 295 4.67 -1.15 24.65
C GLU A 295 4.91 -2.68 24.67
N GLU A 296 3.87 -3.47 24.98
CA GLU A 296 3.97 -4.94 24.96
C GLU A 296 4.11 -5.45 23.52
N ALA A 297 3.33 -4.89 22.59
CA ALA A 297 3.42 -5.24 21.18
C ALA A 297 4.81 -4.91 20.60
N GLN A 298 5.37 -3.76 20.96
CA GLN A 298 6.72 -3.34 20.54
C GLN A 298 7.81 -4.28 21.05
N LYS A 299 7.69 -4.79 22.29
CA LYS A 299 8.62 -5.80 22.81
C LYS A 299 8.58 -7.09 21.97
N LYS A 300 7.38 -7.58 21.64
CA LYS A 300 7.21 -8.75 20.76
C LYS A 300 7.71 -8.49 19.34
N ALA A 301 7.49 -7.30 18.80
CA ALA A 301 8.00 -6.93 17.48
C ALA A 301 9.54 -6.91 17.47
N ALA A 302 10.18 -6.41 18.54
CA ALA A 302 11.64 -6.43 18.66
C ALA A 302 12.21 -7.86 18.70
N GLU A 303 11.57 -8.79 19.42
CA GLU A 303 11.95 -10.22 19.42
C GLU A 303 11.84 -10.85 18.02
N ILE A 304 10.84 -10.44 17.23
CA ILE A 304 10.70 -10.87 15.83
C ILE A 304 11.78 -10.23 14.94
N ASP A 305 12.08 -8.95 15.12
CA ASP A 305 13.14 -8.26 14.38
C ASP A 305 14.53 -8.87 14.65
N GLU A 306 14.79 -9.37 15.87
CA GLU A 306 15.99 -10.15 16.18
C GLU A 306 16.05 -11.48 15.42
N GLN A 307 14.92 -12.20 15.32
CA GLN A 307 14.83 -13.42 14.53
C GLN A 307 15.06 -13.15 13.04
N ILE A 308 14.44 -12.09 12.50
CA ILE A 308 14.68 -11.63 11.12
C ILE A 308 16.17 -11.33 10.92
N SER A 309 16.78 -10.55 11.82
CA SER A 309 18.19 -10.19 11.75
C SER A 309 19.12 -11.40 11.82
N SER A 310 18.75 -12.44 12.57
CA SER A 310 19.48 -13.72 12.63
C SER A 310 19.38 -14.49 11.31
N LEU A 311 18.20 -14.51 10.67
CA LEU A 311 17.98 -15.20 9.41
C LEU A 311 18.62 -14.50 8.20
N MET A 312 18.86 -13.17 8.29
CA MET A 312 19.51 -12.35 7.27
C MET A 312 21.04 -12.45 7.27
N LYS A 313 21.66 -13.07 8.30
CA LYS A 313 23.09 -13.39 8.35
C LYS A 313 23.40 -14.69 7.63
#